data_AF-A0A6G2DPF3-F1
#
_entry.id   AF-A0A6G2DPF3-F1
#
_cell.length_a   1.000
_cell.length_b   1.000
_cell.length_c   1.000
_cell.angle_alpha   90.00
_cell.angle_beta   90.00
_cell.angle_gamma   90.00
#
_symmetry.space_group_name_H-M   'P 1'
#
loop_
_entity.id
_entity.type
_entity.pdbx_description
1 polymer ?
#
loop_
_entity_poly.entity_id
_entity_poly.type
_entity_poly.pdbx_seq_one_letter_code
_entity_poly.pdbx_strand_id
1 'polypeptide(L)'
;IVPIDNHIYNCFSTEEWSQDLQGDFESYQDFVLKGGFGFVILKNNELIAGISSGLVYRKAVEVEVATRPNEQGNGLAKKLGAAMILESLNRDMFPLWDAHNEASKKVAEFLGYELSEPYEAFELEEILI
;
A
#
# COMPACT_ATOMS: atom_id res chain seq x y z
N ILE A 1 5.80 -12.16 5.47
CA ILE A 1 5.89 -10.98 4.58
C ILE A 1 6.77 -11.40 3.43
N VAL A 2 6.27 -11.30 2.20
CA VAL A 2 6.98 -11.67 0.98
C VAL A 2 6.87 -10.52 -0.02
N PRO A 3 7.87 -10.30 -0.89
CA PRO A 3 7.80 -9.26 -1.91
C PRO A 3 6.70 -9.55 -2.93
N ILE A 4 6.16 -8.50 -3.54
CA ILE A 4 5.21 -8.62 -4.65
C ILE A 4 5.93 -9.16 -5.88
N ASP A 5 5.45 -10.29 -6.39
CA ASP A 5 5.83 -10.85 -7.68
C ASP A 5 4.70 -10.74 -8.70
N ASN A 6 4.94 -11.21 -9.92
CA ASN A 6 3.94 -11.19 -10.99
C ASN A 6 2.65 -11.95 -10.63
N HIS A 7 2.75 -13.05 -9.89
CA HIS A 7 1.55 -13.82 -9.52
C HIS A 7 0.72 -13.06 -8.50
N ILE A 8 1.37 -12.55 -7.44
CA ILE A 8 0.73 -11.77 -6.38
C ILE A 8 0.09 -10.50 -6.93
N TYR A 9 0.82 -9.74 -7.77
CA TYR A 9 0.33 -8.50 -8.36
C TYR A 9 -0.98 -8.70 -9.15
N ASN A 10 -1.03 -9.79 -9.93
CA ASN A 10 -2.23 -10.12 -10.72
C ASN A 10 -3.39 -10.62 -9.84
N CYS A 11 -3.15 -11.03 -8.60
CA CYS A 11 -4.21 -11.38 -7.65
C CYS A 11 -4.86 -10.17 -6.98
N PHE A 12 -4.29 -8.96 -7.04
CA PHE A 12 -4.89 -7.79 -6.40
C PHE A 12 -6.28 -7.42 -6.94
N SER A 13 -6.56 -7.76 -8.19
CA SER A 13 -7.88 -7.51 -8.81
C SER A 13 -8.97 -8.52 -8.39
N THR A 14 -8.64 -9.56 -7.61
CA THR A 14 -9.62 -10.63 -7.29
C THR A 14 -10.65 -10.23 -6.23
N GLU A 15 -10.27 -9.33 -5.32
CA GLU A 15 -11.14 -8.85 -4.25
C GLU A 15 -11.04 -7.32 -4.19
N GLU A 16 -12.16 -6.64 -3.98
CA GLU A 16 -12.27 -5.17 -3.94
C GLU A 16 -11.25 -4.54 -2.98
N TRP A 17 -11.08 -5.13 -1.78
CA TRP A 17 -10.19 -4.59 -0.74
C TRP A 17 -8.72 -4.45 -1.17
N SER A 18 -8.28 -5.18 -2.20
CA SER A 18 -6.87 -5.21 -2.64
C SER A 18 -6.63 -4.50 -3.97
N GLN A 19 -7.66 -4.00 -4.65
CA GLN A 19 -7.52 -3.51 -6.03
C GLN A 19 -6.55 -2.32 -6.13
N ASP A 20 -6.63 -1.38 -5.20
CA ASP A 20 -5.79 -0.18 -5.20
C ASP A 20 -4.30 -0.49 -5.03
N LEU A 21 -3.94 -1.66 -4.47
CA LEU A 21 -2.55 -2.10 -4.37
C LEU A 21 -1.87 -2.27 -5.74
N GLN A 22 -2.63 -2.34 -6.83
CA GLN A 22 -2.07 -2.32 -8.18
C GLN A 22 -1.43 -0.97 -8.51
N GLY A 23 -1.95 0.14 -7.99
CA GLY A 23 -1.47 1.49 -8.29
C GLY A 23 -1.69 1.92 -9.75
N ASP A 24 -1.04 3.01 -10.15
CA ASP A 24 -1.15 3.58 -11.51
C ASP A 24 -0.18 2.91 -12.50
N PHE A 25 -0.37 1.60 -12.71
CA PHE A 25 0.48 0.79 -13.60
C PHE A 25 -0.37 -0.13 -14.47
N GLU A 26 0.04 -0.27 -15.73
CA GLU A 26 -0.69 -1.07 -16.72
C GLU A 26 -0.54 -2.58 -16.51
N SER A 27 0.55 -2.99 -15.86
CA SER A 27 0.91 -4.40 -15.63
C SER A 27 1.99 -4.53 -14.57
N TYR A 28 2.25 -5.76 -14.09
CA TYR A 28 3.41 -6.02 -13.23
C TYR A 28 4.75 -5.64 -13.90
N GLN A 29 4.87 -5.81 -15.22
CA GLN A 29 6.08 -5.41 -15.94
C GLN A 29 6.27 -3.89 -15.92
N ASP A 30 5.19 -3.12 -16.10
CA ASP A 30 5.21 -1.66 -15.98
C ASP A 30 5.53 -1.22 -14.54
N PHE A 31 4.92 -1.87 -13.55
CA PHE A 31 5.21 -1.70 -12.13
C PHE A 31 6.72 -1.84 -11.84
N VAL A 32 7.34 -2.94 -12.25
CA VAL A 32 8.78 -3.16 -12.05
C VAL A 32 9.62 -2.16 -12.85
N LEU A 33 9.25 -1.89 -14.10
CA LEU A 33 9.99 -0.98 -15.00
C LEU A 33 10.03 0.45 -14.43
N LYS A 34 8.92 0.93 -13.89
CA LYS A 34 8.82 2.24 -13.23
C LYS A 34 9.48 2.28 -11.85
N GLY A 35 9.96 1.14 -11.35
CA GLY A 35 10.67 1.02 -10.07
C GLY A 35 9.77 0.70 -8.88
N GLY A 36 8.54 0.27 -9.14
CA GLY A 36 7.57 -0.12 -8.12
C GLY A 36 8.03 -1.34 -7.31
N PHE A 37 7.59 -1.38 -6.06
CA PHE A 37 7.87 -2.47 -5.13
C PHE A 37 6.87 -2.46 -3.98
N GLY A 38 6.83 -3.56 -3.25
CA GLY A 38 5.95 -3.70 -2.11
C GLY A 38 5.99 -5.11 -1.56
N PHE A 39 5.15 -5.36 -0.57
CA PHE A 39 5.12 -6.60 0.16
C PHE A 39 3.70 -7.02 0.51
N VAL A 40 3.52 -8.32 0.69
CA VAL A 40 2.26 -8.90 1.15
C VAL A 40 2.45 -9.82 2.34
N ILE A 41 1.37 -10.02 3.09
CA ILE A 41 1.25 -11.07 4.10
C ILE A 41 0.33 -12.15 3.55
N LEU A 42 0.85 -13.38 3.53
CA LEU A 42 0.09 -14.57 3.21
C LEU A 42 -0.19 -15.37 4.49
N LYS A 43 -1.42 -15.88 4.64
CA LYS A 43 -1.84 -16.79 5.72
C LYS A 43 -2.52 -17.98 5.07
N ASN A 44 -1.97 -19.18 5.27
CA ASN A 44 -2.44 -20.40 4.59
C ASN A 44 -2.52 -20.24 3.05
N ASN A 45 -1.52 -19.59 2.46
CA ASN A 45 -1.45 -19.23 1.04
C ASN A 45 -2.52 -18.21 0.55
N GLU A 46 -3.32 -17.64 1.44
CA GLU A 46 -4.23 -16.55 1.09
C GLU A 46 -3.61 -15.19 1.35
N LEU A 47 -3.80 -14.26 0.41
CA LEU A 47 -3.45 -12.86 0.56
C LEU A 47 -4.36 -12.20 1.60
N ILE A 48 -3.78 -11.69 2.69
CA ILE A 48 -4.56 -11.06 3.78
C ILE A 48 -4.24 -9.60 4.03
N ALA A 49 -3.09 -9.11 3.55
CA ALA A 49 -2.71 -7.71 3.62
C ALA A 49 -1.58 -7.42 2.62
N GLY A 50 -1.52 -6.19 2.12
CA GLY A 50 -0.47 -5.72 1.22
C GLY A 50 -0.09 -4.27 1.47
N ILE A 51 1.15 -3.93 1.12
CA ILE A 51 1.60 -2.56 0.92
C ILE A 51 2.33 -2.51 -0.43
N SER A 52 1.99 -1.53 -1.26
CA SER A 52 2.52 -1.38 -2.61
C SER A 52 2.92 0.07 -2.84
N SER A 53 3.82 0.31 -3.79
CA SER A 53 3.99 1.64 -4.36
C SER A 53 2.81 1.92 -5.30
N GLY A 54 1.92 2.84 -4.93
CA GLY A 54 0.80 3.27 -5.77
C GLY A 54 1.25 4.18 -6.92
N LEU A 55 2.29 4.99 -6.67
CA LEU A 55 2.96 5.86 -7.63
C LEU A 55 4.46 5.83 -7.42
N VAL A 56 5.25 6.07 -8.47
CA VAL A 56 6.72 6.19 -8.37
C VAL A 56 7.19 7.54 -8.90
N TYR A 57 8.05 8.19 -8.12
CA TYR A 57 8.78 9.41 -8.45
C TYR A 57 10.29 9.15 -8.48
N ARG A 58 11.08 10.16 -8.86
CA ARG A 58 12.53 10.03 -9.00
C ARG A 58 13.26 9.51 -7.75
N LYS A 59 12.75 9.82 -6.56
CA LYS A 59 13.35 9.47 -5.26
C LYS A 59 12.31 9.13 -4.19
N ALA A 60 11.09 8.81 -4.61
CA ALA A 60 9.99 8.59 -3.69
C ALA A 60 8.95 7.69 -4.31
N VAL A 61 8.10 7.10 -3.47
CA VAL A 61 6.91 6.35 -3.87
C VAL A 61 5.76 6.76 -2.97
N GLU A 62 4.54 6.86 -3.50
CA GLU A 62 3.35 6.88 -2.65
C GLU A 62 3.05 5.46 -2.19
N VAL A 63 2.78 5.29 -0.88
CA VAL A 63 2.42 3.97 -0.34
C VAL A 63 0.91 3.78 -0.39
N GLU A 64 0.50 2.62 -0.89
CA GLU A 64 -0.88 2.12 -0.80
C GLU A 64 -0.87 0.91 0.12
N VAL A 65 -1.71 0.89 1.15
CA VAL A 65 -1.73 -0.17 2.17
C VAL A 65 -3.14 -0.62 2.48
N ALA A 66 -3.38 -1.90 2.25
CA ALA A 66 -4.69 -2.51 2.46
C ALA A 66 -4.57 -3.78 3.31
N THR A 67 -5.59 -4.05 4.11
CA THR A 67 -5.73 -5.27 4.89
C THR A 67 -7.14 -5.80 4.71
N ARG A 68 -7.25 -7.10 4.40
CA ARG A 68 -8.52 -7.79 4.21
C ARG A 68 -9.45 -7.50 5.41
N PRO A 69 -10.74 -7.14 5.21
CA PRO A 69 -11.59 -6.61 6.27
C PRO A 69 -11.64 -7.46 7.55
N ASN A 70 -11.70 -8.79 7.42
CA ASN A 70 -11.75 -9.71 8.56
C ASN A 70 -10.39 -9.95 9.27
N GLU A 71 -9.30 -9.41 8.74
CA GLU A 71 -7.94 -9.51 9.30
C GLU A 71 -7.43 -8.15 9.83
N GLN A 72 -8.24 -7.09 9.73
CA GLN A 72 -7.94 -5.76 10.27
C GLN A 72 -7.83 -5.75 11.80
N GLY A 73 -7.19 -4.71 12.35
CA GLY A 73 -6.97 -4.58 13.80
C GLY A 73 -5.84 -5.45 14.37
N ASN A 74 -5.26 -6.36 13.58
CA ASN A 74 -4.18 -7.26 14.02
C ASN A 74 -2.75 -6.70 13.80
N GLY A 75 -2.62 -5.41 13.51
CA GLY A 75 -1.33 -4.73 13.32
C GLY A 75 -0.59 -5.11 12.03
N LEU A 76 -1.27 -5.69 11.04
CA LEU A 76 -0.67 -6.13 9.78
C LEU A 76 -0.12 -4.96 8.95
N ALA A 77 -0.89 -3.86 8.82
CA ALA A 77 -0.46 -2.64 8.14
C ALA A 77 0.83 -2.04 8.72
N LYS A 78 1.00 -2.08 10.06
CA LYS A 78 2.23 -1.61 10.72
C LYS A 78 3.44 -2.46 10.35
N LYS A 79 3.29 -3.78 10.30
CA LYS A 79 4.39 -4.69 9.90
C LYS A 79 4.77 -4.47 8.44
N LEU A 80 3.79 -4.27 7.57
CA LEU A 80 3.99 -3.98 6.16
C LEU A 80 4.65 -2.62 5.94
N GLY A 81 4.17 -1.56 6.60
CA GLY A 81 4.77 -0.23 6.57
C GLY A 81 6.23 -0.23 7.02
N ALA A 82 6.57 -0.97 8.08
CA ALA A 82 7.96 -1.13 8.49
C ALA A 82 8.83 -1.81 7.41
N ALA A 83 8.31 -2.85 6.74
CA ALA A 83 9.00 -3.50 5.63
C ALA A 83 9.19 -2.55 4.44
N MET A 84 8.17 -1.76 4.11
CA MET A 84 8.24 -0.74 3.05
C MET A 84 9.31 0.30 3.36
N ILE A 85 9.34 0.86 4.58
CA ILE A 85 10.36 1.84 4.99
C ILE A 85 11.77 1.27 4.86
N LEU A 86 12.00 0.06 5.36
CA LEU A 86 13.32 -0.58 5.30
C LEU A 86 13.78 -0.80 3.85
N GLU A 87 12.87 -1.23 2.98
CA GLU A 87 13.20 -1.44 1.56
C GLU A 87 13.38 -0.12 0.81
N SER A 88 12.59 0.90 1.12
CA SER A 88 12.78 2.25 0.58
C SER A 88 14.16 2.81 0.93
N LEU A 89 14.63 2.61 2.17
CA LEU A 89 15.98 2.98 2.59
C LEU A 89 17.06 2.24 1.79
N ASN A 90 16.89 0.92 1.55
CA ASN A 90 17.82 0.14 0.74
C ASN A 90 17.89 0.65 -0.72
N ARG A 91 16.81 1.25 -1.21
CA ARG A 91 16.66 1.74 -2.59
C ARG A 91 16.96 3.23 -2.77
N ASP A 92 17.37 3.94 -1.71
CA ASP A 92 17.51 5.42 -1.70
C ASP A 92 16.19 6.12 -2.14
N MET A 93 15.06 5.60 -1.68
CA MET A 93 13.73 6.16 -1.92
C MET A 93 13.05 6.58 -0.62
N PHE A 94 12.21 7.61 -0.70
CA PHE A 94 11.34 8.04 0.39
C PHE A 94 9.91 7.47 0.20
N PRO A 95 9.38 6.68 1.15
CA PRO A 95 7.99 6.26 1.11
C PRO A 95 7.10 7.41 1.62
N LEU A 96 6.42 8.09 0.71
CA LEU A 96 5.42 9.11 1.03
C LEU A 96 4.18 8.41 1.59
N TRP A 97 3.52 9.08 2.54
CA TRP A 97 2.33 8.55 3.20
C TRP A 97 1.29 9.65 3.31
N ASP A 98 0.34 9.65 2.39
CA ASP A 98 -0.85 10.49 2.46
C ASP A 98 -1.99 9.71 3.15
N ALA A 99 -2.35 10.13 4.36
CA ALA A 99 -3.26 9.36 5.19
C ALA A 99 -4.72 9.61 4.80
N HIS A 100 -5.29 8.72 4.00
CA HIS A 100 -6.69 8.77 3.57
C HIS A 100 -7.72 8.84 4.71
N ASN A 101 -7.41 8.26 5.88
CA ASN A 101 -8.28 8.31 7.06
C ASN A 101 -7.50 8.20 8.37
N GLU A 102 -8.20 8.39 9.50
CA GLU A 102 -7.62 8.36 10.86
C GLU A 102 -6.95 7.01 11.20
N ALA A 103 -7.41 5.89 10.62
CA ALA A 103 -6.76 4.61 10.83
C ALA A 103 -5.40 4.53 10.11
N SER A 104 -5.34 5.00 8.85
CA SER A 104 -4.09 5.13 8.09
C SER A 104 -3.10 6.07 8.78
N LYS A 105 -3.59 7.24 9.26
CA LYS A 105 -2.78 8.19 10.02
C LYS A 105 -2.13 7.55 11.26
N LYS A 106 -2.88 6.78 12.04
CA LYS A 106 -2.33 6.07 13.22
C LYS A 106 -1.27 5.02 12.87
N VAL A 107 -1.33 4.45 11.66
CA VAL A 107 -0.26 3.57 11.17
C VAL A 107 0.98 4.40 10.83
N ALA A 108 0.82 5.51 10.11
CA ALA A 108 1.91 6.42 9.77
C ALA A 108 2.61 6.98 11.02
N GLU A 109 1.85 7.52 11.99
CA GLU A 109 2.39 8.04 13.25
C GLU A 109 3.15 6.96 14.05
N PHE A 110 2.64 5.73 14.08
CA PHE A 110 3.34 4.62 14.73
C PHE A 110 4.67 4.29 14.07
N LEU A 111 4.78 4.52 12.75
CA LEU A 111 6.00 4.28 11.97
C LEU A 111 6.97 5.47 12.00
N GLY A 112 6.62 6.55 12.69
CA GLY A 112 7.47 7.72 12.88
C GLY A 112 7.22 8.87 11.89
N TYR A 113 6.14 8.81 11.10
CA TYR A 113 5.68 9.99 10.36
C TYR A 113 5.05 10.99 11.31
N GLU A 114 5.16 12.27 10.97
CA GLU A 114 4.50 13.36 11.69
C GLU A 114 3.42 13.97 10.79
N LEU A 115 2.27 14.30 11.38
CA LEU A 115 1.21 15.00 10.65
C LEU A 115 1.70 16.39 10.25
N SER A 116 1.76 16.65 8.94
CA SER A 116 2.04 17.98 8.41
C SER A 116 0.84 18.90 8.57
N GLU A 117 -0.27 18.59 7.90
CA GLU A 117 -1.52 19.33 7.98
C GLU A 117 -2.71 18.43 7.62
N PRO A 118 -3.89 18.62 8.23
CA PRO A 118 -5.13 18.04 7.71
C PRO A 118 -5.63 18.89 6.53
N TYR A 119 -6.26 18.24 5.56
CA TYR A 119 -6.89 18.90 4.42
C TYR A 119 -8.27 18.31 4.13
N GLU A 120 -9.13 19.10 3.47
CA GLU A 120 -10.44 18.63 3.00
C GLU A 120 -10.31 17.90 1.67
N ALA A 121 -10.95 16.74 1.55
CA ALA A 121 -11.06 15.95 0.32
C ALA A 121 -12.54 15.66 0.02
N PHE A 122 -12.84 15.41 -1.25
CA PHE A 122 -14.20 15.16 -1.73
C PHE A 122 -14.24 13.86 -2.54
N GLU A 123 -15.24 13.04 -2.28
CA GLU A 123 -15.54 11.84 -3.06
C GLU A 123 -16.95 11.97 -3.64
N LEU A 124 -17.16 11.40 -4.83
CA LEU A 124 -18.50 11.29 -5.40
C LEU A 124 -19.21 10.13 -4.72
N GLU A 125 -20.40 10.39 -4.18
CA GLU A 125 -21.26 9.33 -3.68
C GLU A 125 -21.82 8.54 -4.88
N GLU A 126 -21.39 7.29 -5.04
CA GLU A 126 -21.99 6.41 -6.05
C GLU A 126 -23.41 6.03 -5.60
N ILE A 127 -24.40 6.73 -6.15
CA ILE A 127 -25.80 6.35 -6.00
C ILE A 127 -26.00 5.09 -6.86
N LEU A 128 -26.07 3.93 -6.22
CA LEU A 128 -26.56 2.70 -6.85
C LEU A 128 -28.01 2.93 -7.30
N ILE A 129 -28.22 3.04 -8.62
CA ILE A 129 -29.54 3.03 -9.27
C ILE A 129 -29.91 1.59 -9.63
#